data_AF-A0A9X4EB80-F1
#
_entry.id   AF-A0A9X4EB80-F1
#
_cell.length_a   1.000
_cell.length_b   1.000
_cell.length_c   1.000
_cell.angle_alpha   90.00
_cell.angle_beta   90.00
_cell.angle_gamma   90.00
#
_symmetry.space_group_name_H-M   'P 1'
#
loop_
_entity.id
_entity.type
_entity.pdbx_description
1 polymer ?
#
loop_
_entity_poly.entity_id
_entity_poly.type
_entity_poly.pdbx_seq_one_letter_code
_entity_poly.pdbx_strand_id
1 'polypeptide(L)'
;MSESTLRLLLLAIAAITFLSGLTQWVAPGFVLSVVAADTSALSRQLFATVGMFMLITGGMFFQSLRANSPEPAIPFWIAAQKSFAAALVAYAVFEGIFLPISLGVAALDALSGVLAFLYWRRVR
;
A
#
# COMPACT_ATOMS: atom_id res chain seq x y z
N MET A 1 22.40 2.38 1.46
CA MET A 1 21.43 1.93 2.48
C MET A 1 21.75 0.50 2.89
N SER A 2 22.05 0.27 4.17
CA SER A 2 22.30 -1.06 4.72
C SER A 2 21.06 -1.94 4.63
N GLU A 3 21.23 -3.25 4.72
CA GLU A 3 20.12 -4.21 4.69
C GLU A 3 19.19 -4.05 5.89
N SER A 4 19.76 -3.80 7.08
CA SER A 4 19.00 -3.54 8.31
C SER A 4 18.11 -2.30 8.20
N THR A 5 18.61 -1.21 7.63
CA THR A 5 17.83 0.02 7.43
C THR A 5 16.71 -0.19 6.41
N LEU A 6 16.98 -0.87 5.29
CA LEU A 6 15.95 -1.18 4.29
C LEU A 6 14.84 -2.03 4.89
N ARG A 7 15.19 -3.09 5.63
CA ARG A 7 14.21 -3.97 6.30
C ARG A 7 13.38 -3.20 7.33
N LEU A 8 14.00 -2.30 8.09
CA LEU A 8 13.29 -1.48 9.09
C LEU A 8 12.28 -0.53 8.43
N LEU A 9 12.67 0.13 7.33
CA LEU A 9 11.78 0.99 6.55
C LEU A 9 10.60 0.19 5.98
N LEU A 10 10.87 -0.98 5.40
CA LEU A 10 9.83 -1.85 4.86
C LEU A 10 8.90 -2.39 5.95
N LEU A 11 9.41 -2.68 7.16
CA LEU A 11 8.59 -3.05 8.31
C LEU A 11 7.63 -1.92 8.71
N ALA A 12 8.14 -0.68 8.77
CA ALA A 12 7.30 0.48 9.05
C ALA A 12 6.22 0.67 7.98
N ILE A 13 6.59 0.58 6.69
CA ILE A 13 5.65 0.68 5.56
C ILE A 13 4.59 -0.43 5.62
N ALA A 14 4.99 -1.67 5.90
CA ALA A 14 4.08 -2.80 6.01
C ALA A 14 3.10 -2.61 7.17
N ALA A 15 3.57 -2.13 8.33
CA ALA A 15 2.73 -1.80 9.48
C ALA A 15 1.73 -0.67 9.15
N ILE A 16 2.18 0.40 8.50
CA ILE A 16 1.30 1.50 8.06
C ILE A 16 0.27 0.99 7.06
N THR A 17 0.67 0.14 6.10
CA THR A 17 -0.23 -0.45 5.11
C THR A 17 -1.28 -1.33 5.77
N PHE A 18 -0.88 -2.14 6.76
CA PHE A 18 -1.80 -2.95 7.56
C PHE A 18 -2.81 -2.08 8.31
N LEU A 19 -2.34 -1.06 9.05
CA LEU A 19 -3.21 -0.19 9.85
C LEU A 19 -4.14 0.65 8.97
N SER A 20 -3.64 1.20 7.87
CA SER A 20 -4.47 1.94 6.92
C SER A 20 -5.51 1.05 6.24
N GLY A 21 -5.13 -0.18 5.85
CA GLY A 21 -6.07 -1.17 5.32
C GLY A 21 -7.16 -1.52 6.33
N LEU A 22 -6.81 -1.68 7.61
CA LEU A 22 -7.78 -1.91 8.69
C LEU A 22 -8.77 -0.75 8.80
N THR A 23 -8.27 0.49 8.81
CA THR A 23 -9.11 1.68 8.90
C THR A 23 -10.01 1.82 7.67
N GLN A 24 -9.50 1.57 6.47
CA GLN A 24 -10.29 1.62 5.24
C GLN A 24 -11.36 0.52 5.20
N TRP A 25 -11.07 -0.67 5.73
CA TRP A 25 -12.03 -1.76 5.78
C TRP A 25 -13.17 -1.48 6.78
N VAL A 26 -12.85 -1.00 7.99
CA VAL A 26 -13.83 -0.76 9.05
C VAL A 26 -14.55 0.58 8.89
N ALA A 27 -13.86 1.60 8.40
CA ALA A 27 -14.35 2.98 8.30
C ALA A 27 -13.98 3.62 6.93
N PRO A 28 -14.45 3.04 5.79
CA PRO A 28 -14.09 3.53 4.45
C PRO A 28 -14.50 5.00 4.23
N GLY A 29 -15.64 5.41 4.79
CA GLY A 29 -16.15 6.78 4.65
C GLY A 29 -15.25 7.85 5.27
N PHE A 30 -14.57 7.54 6.39
CA PHE A 30 -13.63 8.45 7.04
C PHE A 30 -12.41 8.71 6.15
N VAL A 31 -11.87 7.67 5.52
CA VAL A 31 -10.71 7.81 4.63
C VAL A 31 -11.14 8.50 3.34
N LEU A 32 -12.25 8.08 2.74
CA LEU A 32 -12.79 8.68 1.51
C LEU A 32 -13.05 10.18 1.64
N SER A 33 -13.53 10.66 2.80
CA SER A 33 -13.74 12.11 2.99
C SER A 33 -12.46 12.95 2.90
N VAL A 34 -11.28 12.31 2.99
CA VAL A 34 -9.99 12.97 2.84
C VAL A 34 -9.46 12.87 1.41
N VAL A 35 -9.70 11.75 0.72
CA VAL A 35 -9.00 11.39 -0.52
C VAL A 35 -9.86 11.43 -1.80
N ALA A 36 -11.18 11.40 -1.67
CA ALA A 36 -12.11 11.27 -2.79
C ALA A 36 -13.12 12.41 -2.84
N ALA A 37 -13.53 12.77 -4.06
CA ALA A 37 -14.60 13.75 -4.26
C ALA A 37 -16.00 13.12 -4.05
N ASP A 38 -16.14 11.83 -4.37
CA ASP A 38 -17.37 11.06 -4.13
C ASP A 38 -17.26 10.18 -2.87
N THR A 39 -18.33 10.13 -2.09
CA THR A 39 -18.46 9.28 -0.90
C THR A 39 -19.72 8.40 -0.92
N SER A 40 -20.23 8.10 -2.12
CA SER A 40 -21.37 7.21 -2.35
C SER A 40 -21.20 5.82 -1.73
N ALA A 41 -22.32 5.09 -1.59
CA ALA A 41 -22.31 3.73 -1.04
C ALA A 41 -21.43 2.76 -1.85
N LEU A 42 -21.42 2.88 -3.18
CA LEU A 42 -20.57 2.08 -4.05
C LEU A 42 -19.09 2.38 -3.80
N SER A 43 -18.72 3.67 -3.76
CA SER A 43 -17.35 4.10 -3.48
C SER A 43 -16.88 3.60 -2.12
N ARG A 44 -17.71 3.66 -1.07
CA ARG A 44 -17.39 3.11 0.26
C ARG A 44 -17.15 1.61 0.23
N GLN A 45 -17.99 0.85 -0.48
CA GLN A 45 -17.84 -0.60 -0.59
C GLN A 45 -16.54 -0.97 -1.32
N LEU A 46 -16.26 -0.33 -2.47
CA LEU A 46 -15.03 -0.56 -3.22
C LEU A 46 -13.79 -0.21 -2.40
N PHE A 47 -13.82 0.91 -1.68
CA PHE A 47 -12.70 1.33 -0.84
C PHE A 47 -12.49 0.40 0.35
N ALA A 48 -13.56 -0.14 0.94
CA ALA A 48 -13.44 -1.18 1.97
C ALA A 48 -12.84 -2.49 1.42
N THR A 49 -13.19 -2.86 0.19
CA THR A 49 -12.57 -4.02 -0.48
C THR A 49 -11.08 -3.81 -0.72
N VAL A 50 -10.67 -2.64 -1.20
CA VAL A 50 -9.24 -2.29 -1.35
C VAL A 50 -8.54 -2.30 0.02
N GLY A 51 -9.17 -1.73 1.04
CA GLY A 51 -8.66 -1.72 2.42
C GLY A 51 -8.42 -3.14 2.97
N MET A 52 -9.32 -4.07 2.70
CA MET A 52 -9.15 -5.49 3.07
C MET A 52 -7.91 -6.11 2.38
N PHE A 53 -7.68 -5.86 1.09
CA PHE A 53 -6.47 -6.33 0.41
C PHE A 53 -5.20 -5.68 0.97
N MET A 54 -5.23 -4.38 1.30
CA MET A 54 -4.13 -3.69 1.95
C MET A 54 -3.83 -4.26 3.33
N LEU A 55 -4.86 -4.58 4.11
CA LEU A 55 -4.73 -5.23 5.42
C LEU A 55 -3.98 -6.56 5.27
N ILE A 56 -4.43 -7.44 4.38
CA ILE A 56 -3.85 -8.78 4.20
C ILE A 56 -2.42 -8.68 3.67
N THR A 57 -2.19 -7.89 2.61
CA THR A 57 -0.86 -7.77 2.00
C THR A 57 0.14 -7.07 2.92
N GLY A 58 -0.28 -6.04 3.65
CA GLY A 58 0.52 -5.38 4.68
C GLY A 58 0.88 -6.34 5.83
N GLY A 59 -0.09 -7.10 6.33
CA GLY A 59 0.11 -8.10 7.37
C GLY A 59 1.07 -9.21 6.95
N MET A 60 0.86 -9.77 5.76
CA MET A 60 1.73 -10.80 5.16
C MET A 60 3.16 -10.29 5.01
N PHE A 61 3.34 -9.08 4.48
CA PHE A 61 4.68 -8.53 4.28
C PHE A 61 5.38 -8.21 5.60
N PHE A 62 4.66 -7.66 6.58
CA PHE A 62 5.18 -7.40 7.92
C PHE A 62 5.67 -8.67 8.59
N GLN A 63 4.87 -9.75 8.55
CA GLN A 63 5.24 -11.06 9.09
C GLN A 63 6.46 -11.64 8.38
N SER A 64 6.49 -11.57 7.05
CA SER A 64 7.62 -12.04 6.23
C SER A 64 8.92 -11.34 6.59
N LEU A 65 8.90 -10.02 6.72
CA LEU A 65 10.07 -9.21 7.08
C LEU A 65 10.53 -9.47 8.51
N ARG A 66 9.58 -9.65 9.45
CA ARG A 66 9.88 -9.94 10.86
C ARG A 66 10.47 -11.33 11.03
N ALA A 67 9.98 -12.31 10.28
CA ALA A 67 10.47 -13.67 10.28
C ALA A 67 11.78 -13.86 9.50
N ASN A 68 12.27 -12.83 8.79
CA ASN A 68 13.36 -12.94 7.83
C ASN A 68 13.15 -14.08 6.82
N SER A 69 11.92 -14.17 6.31
CA SER A 69 11.55 -15.21 5.34
C SER A 69 12.47 -15.14 4.11
N PRO A 70 13.03 -16.27 3.64
CA PRO A 70 13.82 -16.32 2.43
C PRO A 70 12.96 -16.31 1.15
N GLU A 71 11.62 -16.31 1.26
CA GLU A 71 10.71 -16.40 0.11
C GLU A 71 10.72 -15.11 -0.74
N PRO A 72 11.31 -15.13 -1.96
CA PRO A 72 11.41 -13.94 -2.79
C PRO A 72 10.07 -13.52 -3.42
N ALA A 73 9.08 -14.42 -3.53
CA ALA A 73 7.79 -14.08 -4.14
C ALA A 73 7.05 -12.98 -3.38
N ILE A 74 7.16 -12.94 -2.05
CA ILE A 74 6.45 -11.96 -1.21
C ILE A 74 6.88 -10.52 -1.55
N PRO A 75 8.16 -10.12 -1.42
CA PRO A 75 8.56 -8.74 -1.76
C PRO A 75 8.36 -8.40 -3.24
N PHE A 76 8.42 -9.38 -4.15
CA PHE A 76 8.10 -9.18 -5.56
C PHE A 76 6.64 -8.75 -5.76
N TRP A 77 5.69 -9.50 -5.20
CA TRP A 77 4.26 -9.19 -5.35
C TRP A 77 3.86 -7.92 -4.61
N ILE A 78 4.51 -7.61 -3.48
CA ILE A 78 4.33 -6.31 -2.80
C ILE A 78 4.83 -5.16 -3.67
N ALA A 79 5.99 -5.31 -4.31
CA ALA A 79 6.50 -4.30 -5.23
C ALA A 79 5.54 -4.05 -6.40
N ALA A 80 5.00 -5.12 -6.99
CA ALA A 80 4.03 -5.04 -8.07
C ALA A 80 2.73 -4.37 -7.60
N GLN A 81 2.15 -4.82 -6.49
CA GLN A 81 0.90 -4.29 -5.94
C GLN A 81 1.01 -2.78 -5.65
N LYS A 82 2.09 -2.35 -4.99
CA LYS A 82 2.34 -0.95 -4.67
C LYS A 82 2.53 -0.08 -5.92
N SER A 83 3.24 -0.61 -6.92
CA SER A 83 3.46 0.11 -8.19
C SER A 83 2.15 0.29 -8.98
N PHE A 84 1.33 -0.76 -9.06
CA PHE A 84 0.01 -0.68 -9.71
C PHE A 84 -0.97 0.20 -8.94
N ALA A 85 -0.97 0.13 -7.60
CA ALA A 85 -1.79 1.01 -6.76
C ALA A 85 -1.43 2.49 -6.99
N ALA A 86 -0.13 2.82 -6.99
CA ALA A 86 0.33 4.17 -7.27
C ALA A 86 -0.11 4.68 -8.65
N ALA A 87 0.03 3.85 -9.69
CA ALA A 87 -0.38 4.20 -11.04
C ALA A 87 -1.91 4.43 -11.15
N LEU A 88 -2.71 3.54 -10.55
CA LEU A 88 -4.17 3.65 -10.55
C LEU A 88 -4.67 4.85 -9.76
N VAL A 89 -4.06 5.15 -8.61
CA VAL A 89 -4.40 6.36 -7.82
C VAL A 89 -4.04 7.62 -8.59
N ALA A 90 -2.86 7.67 -9.21
CA ALA A 90 -2.47 8.82 -10.03
C ALA A 90 -3.44 9.02 -11.21
N TYR A 91 -3.79 7.95 -11.93
CA TYR A 91 -4.79 7.98 -12.99
C TYR A 91 -6.15 8.50 -12.49
N ALA A 92 -6.64 7.99 -11.36
CA ALA A 92 -7.90 8.42 -10.76
C ALA A 92 -7.90 9.91 -10.35
N VAL A 93 -6.75 10.50 -9.99
CA VAL A 93 -6.63 11.94 -9.76
C VAL A 93 -6.76 12.73 -11.06
N PHE A 94 -6.13 12.27 -12.15
CA PHE A 94 -6.23 12.93 -13.46
C PHE A 94 -7.64 12.87 -14.04
N GLU A 95 -8.40 11.81 -13.76
CA GLU A 95 -9.81 11.67 -14.11
C GLU A 95 -10.76 12.42 -13.15
N GLY A 96 -10.24 13.10 -12.12
CA GLY A 96 -11.03 13.85 -11.15
C GLY A 96 -11.85 13.00 -10.16
N ILE A 97 -11.59 11.69 -10.10
CA ILE A 97 -12.24 10.75 -9.15
C ILE A 97 -11.68 10.97 -7.73
N PHE A 98 -10.36 11.12 -7.63
CA PHE A 98 -9.67 11.41 -6.37
C PHE A 98 -9.15 12.85 -6.31
N LEU A 99 -9.06 13.36 -5.08
CA LEU A 99 -8.53 14.70 -4.81
C LEU A 99 -7.00 14.73 -5.02
N PRO A 100 -6.40 15.88 -5.36
CA PRO A 100 -4.95 15.99 -5.57
C PRO A 100 -4.08 15.55 -4.39
N ILE A 101 -4.59 15.61 -3.15
CA ILE A 101 -3.89 15.11 -1.96
C ILE A 101 -3.57 13.62 -2.05
N SER A 102 -4.34 12.84 -2.82
CA SER A 102 -4.14 11.41 -3.06
C SER A 102 -2.86 11.11 -3.86
N LEU A 103 -2.29 12.10 -4.55
CA LEU A 103 -0.96 11.95 -5.17
C LEU A 103 0.15 11.75 -4.12
N GLY A 104 -0.02 12.27 -2.90
CA GLY A 104 0.88 11.97 -1.80
C GLY A 104 0.87 10.48 -1.42
N VAL A 105 -0.33 9.88 -1.40
CA VAL A 105 -0.50 8.44 -1.18
C VAL A 105 0.13 7.64 -2.32
N ALA A 106 -0.12 8.04 -3.58
CA ALA A 106 0.47 7.41 -4.75
C ALA A 106 2.01 7.47 -4.73
N ALA A 107 2.59 8.60 -4.34
CA ALA A 107 4.04 8.75 -4.21
C ALA A 107 4.62 7.83 -3.12
N LEU A 108 3.96 7.74 -1.96
CA LEU A 108 4.36 6.81 -0.89
C LEU A 108 4.30 5.36 -1.36
N ASP A 109 3.26 4.98 -2.10
CA ASP A 109 3.15 3.63 -2.66
C ASP A 109 4.21 3.36 -3.72
N ALA A 110 4.49 4.30 -4.62
CA ALA A 110 5.56 4.17 -5.62
C ALA A 110 6.94 3.98 -4.95
N LEU A 111 7.26 4.80 -3.95
CA LEU A 111 8.49 4.67 -3.16
C LEU A 111 8.55 3.31 -2.45
N SER A 112 7.44 2.89 -1.84
CA SER A 112 7.33 1.59 -1.19
C SER A 112 7.55 0.43 -2.16
N GLY A 113 7.00 0.52 -3.37
CA GLY A 113 7.18 -0.46 -4.44
C GLY A 113 8.63 -0.58 -4.88
N VAL A 114 9.32 0.56 -5.05
CA VAL A 114 10.76 0.59 -5.35
C VAL A 114 11.57 -0.05 -4.23
N LEU A 115 11.30 0.28 -2.97
CA LEU A 115 12.01 -0.31 -1.83
C LEU A 115 11.79 -1.82 -1.73
N ALA A 116 10.55 -2.29 -1.93
CA ALA A 116 10.23 -3.72 -1.93
C ALA A 116 10.93 -4.46 -3.09
N PHE A 117 11.00 -3.85 -4.27
CA PHE A 117 11.74 -4.40 -5.42
C PHE A 117 13.24 -4.48 -5.14
N LEU A 118 13.82 -3.44 -4.54
CA LEU A 118 15.23 -3.45 -4.14
C LEU A 118 15.52 -4.52 -3.08
N TYR A 119 14.59 -4.77 -2.16
CA TYR A 119 14.70 -5.84 -1.19
C TYR A 119 14.59 -7.22 -1.84
N TRP A 120 13.63 -7.41 -2.75
CA TRP A 120 13.50 -8.64 -3.55
C TRP A 120 14.81 -9.00 -4.28
N ARG A 121 15.46 -8.02 -4.91
CA ARG A 121 16.75 -8.22 -5.60
C ARG A 121 17.90 -8.67 -4.69
N ARG A 122 17.78 -8.49 -3.37
CA ARG A 122 18.79 -8.89 -2.37
C ARG A 122 18.50 -10.25 -1.75
N VAL A 123 17.22 -10.67 -1.73
CA VAL A 123 16.78 -11.96 -1.20
C VAL A 123 16.86 -13.06 -2.26
N ARG A 124 16.83 -12.70 -3.55
CA ARG A 124 17.19 -13.57 -4.67
C ARG A 124 18.68 -13.85 -4.70
#